data_AF-A0A9E0F9N2-F1
#
_entry.id   AF-A0A9E0F9N2-F1
#
_cell.length_a   1.000
_cell.length_b   1.000
_cell.length_c   1.000
_cell.angle_alpha   90.00
_cell.angle_beta   90.00
_cell.angle_gamma   90.00
#
_symmetry.space_group_name_H-M   'P 1'
#
loop_
_entity.id
_entity.type
_entity.pdbx_description
1 polymer ?
#
loop_
_entity_poly.entity_id
_entity_poly.type
_entity_poly.pdbx_seq_one_letter_code
_entity_poly.pdbx_strand_id
1 'polypeptide(L)'
;MNRLKQTLKKCVAFGVTGIMLILAGCKSPAGFVSNDNEEYNARMEEARTTPFGAYPETIEYTLGKMTSVNNSNMPENDTYTDNAYTRYIKSVINVQNVDVFEANDSQYDTNVSMVISMGSLPDIMVVSSQDEVEQLVEAGLIEDLTESYNNCISDRIRKMYESYGDSLKDMVTYDGKIMALPETNITDGPNLVWLRKDWMDKLGLSEPHTIDDVVNIVKHFISEDPGNNGVDASGKPNTVGLAVDTDVTGECGYSSEFLLDIIFACFGAYPKQWIMNDDGEIVYGSVT
;
A
#
# COMPACT_ATOMS: atom_id res chain seq x y z
N MET A 1 -42.69 30.43 2.45
CA MET A 1 -42.35 30.70 3.86
C MET A 1 -41.12 31.59 3.91
N ASN A 2 -41.38 32.90 3.86
CA ASN A 2 -40.40 33.98 3.80
C ASN A 2 -40.44 34.76 5.12
N ARG A 3 -39.92 34.18 6.23
CA ARG A 3 -39.81 34.87 7.53
C ARG A 3 -38.67 34.33 8.41
N LEU A 4 -37.44 34.28 7.89
CA LEU A 4 -36.26 33.97 8.71
C LEU A 4 -35.00 34.78 8.36
N LYS A 5 -35.14 35.92 7.66
CA LYS A 5 -34.00 36.75 7.22
C LYS A 5 -34.05 38.23 7.65
N GLN A 6 -34.74 38.59 8.74
CA GLN A 6 -34.93 40.02 9.02
C GLN A 6 -35.03 40.42 10.50
N THR A 7 -34.01 40.12 11.31
CA THR A 7 -33.68 40.74 12.62
C THR A 7 -32.42 40.02 13.14
N LEU A 8 -31.27 40.57 13.53
CA LEU A 8 -30.88 41.87 14.04
C LEU A 8 -29.50 42.27 13.46
N LYS A 9 -29.44 43.41 12.77
CA LYS A 9 -28.26 44.30 12.72
C LYS A 9 -28.72 45.61 13.34
N LYS A 10 -28.11 46.03 14.46
CA LYS A 10 -27.75 47.43 14.80
C LYS A 10 -27.39 47.59 16.29
N CYS A 11 -26.13 47.98 16.50
CA CYS A 11 -25.64 49.07 17.35
C CYS A 11 -26.05 49.13 18.84
N VAL A 12 -25.07 49.03 19.75
CA VAL A 12 -24.76 50.11 20.72
C VAL A 12 -23.26 50.09 21.03
N ALA A 13 -22.58 51.21 20.76
CA ALA A 13 -21.28 51.59 21.31
C ALA A 13 -21.50 52.43 22.57
N PHE A 14 -20.63 52.33 23.58
CA PHE A 14 -20.12 53.42 24.44
C PHE A 14 -19.38 52.83 25.66
N GLY A 15 -18.17 53.34 25.95
CA GLY A 15 -17.48 53.05 27.22
C GLY A 15 -15.97 53.28 27.21
N VAL A 16 -15.54 54.52 26.97
CA VAL A 16 -14.15 54.98 27.14
C VAL A 16 -13.89 55.22 28.63
N THR A 17 -12.86 54.58 29.20
CA THR A 17 -12.23 55.05 30.45
C THR A 17 -10.71 55.03 30.26
N GLY A 18 -10.13 56.23 30.16
CA GLY A 18 -8.70 56.43 30.08
C GLY A 18 -8.01 56.35 31.45
N ILE A 19 -6.78 55.85 31.46
CA ILE A 19 -5.81 56.06 32.53
C ILE A 19 -4.55 56.68 31.91
N MET A 20 -4.08 57.72 32.58
CA MET A 20 -3.03 58.65 32.19
C MET A 20 -1.63 58.04 32.04
N LEU A 21 -0.86 58.73 31.19
CA LEU A 21 0.58 58.65 30.97
C LEU A 21 1.42 58.74 32.25
N ILE A 22 2.48 57.93 32.30
CA ILE A 22 3.79 58.33 32.85
C ILE A 22 4.81 58.17 31.73
N LEU A 23 5.31 59.31 31.23
CA LEU A 23 6.47 59.43 30.35
C LEU A 23 7.73 59.47 31.22
N ALA A 24 8.66 58.53 31.02
CA ALA A 24 10.10 58.78 30.85
C ALA A 24 10.89 57.47 30.91
N GLY A 25 11.52 57.09 29.79
CA GLY A 25 12.48 55.99 29.74
C GLY A 25 12.67 55.44 28.33
N CYS A 26 13.47 56.13 27.52
CA CYS A 26 13.85 55.71 26.18
C CYS A 26 14.41 54.28 26.15
N LYS A 27 13.71 53.39 25.45
CA LYS A 27 14.24 52.40 24.50
C LYS A 27 13.05 51.88 23.71
N SER A 28 12.94 52.32 22.46
CA SER A 28 11.85 51.96 21.55
C SER A 28 11.68 50.44 21.45
N PRO A 29 10.45 49.95 21.23
CA PRO A 29 10.15 48.52 21.19
C PRO A 29 10.76 47.93 19.93
N ALA A 30 11.38 46.76 20.07
CA ALA A 30 11.57 45.87 18.92
C ALA A 30 10.18 45.69 18.28
N GLY A 31 10.06 46.16 17.04
CA GLY A 31 8.85 46.00 16.26
C GLY A 31 8.49 44.53 16.21
N PHE A 32 7.20 44.25 16.40
CA PHE A 32 6.57 43.06 15.85
C PHE A 32 6.82 43.12 14.34
N VAL A 33 7.82 42.38 13.86
CA VAL A 33 8.02 42.16 12.44
C VAL A 33 6.97 41.14 12.03
N SER A 34 5.93 41.58 11.35
CA SER A 34 5.15 40.71 10.49
C SER A 34 6.10 40.18 9.42
N ASN A 35 6.60 38.96 9.59
CA ASN A 35 7.30 38.27 8.53
C ASN A 35 6.24 37.72 7.56
N ASP A 36 5.70 38.60 6.72
CA ASP A 36 5.29 38.22 5.38
C ASP A 36 6.57 37.87 4.62
N ASN A 37 7.13 36.70 4.91
CA ASN A 37 8.39 36.26 4.32
C ASN A 37 8.05 35.62 2.97
N GLU A 38 8.09 36.41 1.90
CA GLU A 38 7.84 35.96 0.53
C GLU A 38 8.63 34.69 0.17
N GLU A 39 9.85 34.54 0.69
CA GLU A 39 10.68 33.35 0.51
C GLU A 39 10.08 32.11 1.20
N TYR A 40 9.58 32.26 2.43
CA TYR A 40 8.89 31.17 3.14
C TYR A 40 7.64 30.73 2.37
N ASN A 41 6.82 31.69 1.93
CA ASN A 41 5.61 31.40 1.17
C ASN A 41 5.91 30.72 -0.17
N ALA A 42 6.96 31.16 -0.87
CA ALA A 42 7.40 30.53 -2.12
C ALA A 42 7.87 29.08 -1.89
N ARG A 43 8.65 28.82 -0.83
CA ARG A 43 9.10 27.46 -0.49
C ARG A 43 7.95 26.56 -0.02
N MET A 44 7.00 27.10 0.72
CA MET A 44 5.77 26.38 1.09
C MET A 44 4.96 26.00 -0.16
N GLU A 45 4.82 26.93 -1.11
CA GLU A 45 4.09 26.68 -2.36
C GLU A 45 4.79 25.60 -3.20
N GLU A 46 6.10 25.68 -3.36
CA GLU A 46 6.89 24.66 -4.06
C GLU A 46 6.74 23.27 -3.39
N ALA A 47 6.80 23.20 -2.07
CA ALA A 47 6.64 21.95 -1.32
C ALA A 47 5.24 21.32 -1.47
N ARG A 48 4.20 22.15 -1.58
CA ARG A 48 2.80 21.70 -1.73
C ARG A 48 2.39 21.40 -3.17
N THR A 49 3.18 21.82 -4.14
CA THR A 49 2.83 21.71 -5.57
C THR A 49 3.82 20.89 -6.40
N THR A 50 4.85 20.32 -5.77
CA THR A 50 5.85 19.50 -6.47
C THR A 50 6.20 18.24 -5.69
N PRO A 51 6.66 17.17 -6.37
CA PRO A 51 6.98 15.90 -5.70
C PRO A 51 8.18 15.97 -4.72
N PHE A 52 9.08 16.93 -4.91
CA PHE A 52 10.37 17.00 -4.21
C PHE A 52 10.66 18.37 -3.58
N GLY A 53 9.67 19.27 -3.53
CA GLY A 53 9.83 20.56 -2.87
C GLY A 53 9.99 20.37 -1.36
N ALA A 54 11.09 20.88 -0.81
CA ALA A 54 11.39 20.73 0.61
C ALA A 54 10.65 21.77 1.44
N TYR A 55 9.94 21.32 2.48
CA TYR A 55 9.26 22.21 3.40
C TYR A 55 10.27 23.14 4.11
N PRO A 56 9.97 24.44 4.27
CA PRO A 56 10.86 25.39 4.92
C PRO A 56 11.09 25.09 6.40
N GLU A 57 10.14 24.43 7.05
CA GLU A 57 10.25 23.87 8.40
C GLU A 57 10.02 22.36 8.35
N THR A 58 10.59 21.63 9.31
CA THR A 58 10.31 20.19 9.40
C THR A 58 8.83 19.98 9.64
N ILE A 59 8.21 19.15 8.80
CA ILE A 59 6.88 18.62 9.06
C ILE A 59 7.02 17.24 9.70
N GLU A 60 6.35 17.06 10.83
CA GLU A 60 6.13 15.76 11.45
C GLU A 60 4.75 15.25 11.07
N TYR A 61 4.64 13.97 10.72
CA TYR A 61 3.36 13.30 10.47
C TYR A 61 3.27 12.03 11.31
N THR A 62 2.06 11.73 11.78
CA THR A 62 1.77 10.52 12.54
C THR A 62 1.54 9.33 11.61
N LEU A 63 2.13 8.19 11.95
CA LEU A 63 2.11 6.98 11.11
C LEU A 63 1.62 5.77 11.91
N GLY A 64 0.64 5.05 11.36
CA GLY A 64 0.35 3.68 11.75
C GLY A 64 1.36 2.75 11.09
N LYS A 65 2.39 2.30 11.83
CA LYS A 65 3.55 1.62 11.25
C LYS A 65 3.39 0.10 11.26
N MET A 66 3.36 -0.49 10.07
CA MET A 66 3.52 -1.94 9.92
C MET A 66 4.99 -2.30 10.13
N THR A 67 5.23 -3.25 11.01
CA THR A 67 6.56 -3.77 11.34
C THR A 67 6.70 -5.21 10.84
N SER A 68 7.94 -5.64 10.61
CA SER A 68 8.26 -7.01 10.20
C SER A 68 9.17 -7.69 11.20
N VAL A 69 9.31 -9.00 11.05
CA VAL A 69 10.20 -9.83 11.85
C VAL A 69 11.65 -9.35 11.75
N ASN A 70 12.44 -9.62 12.80
CA ASN A 70 13.86 -9.26 12.88
C ASN A 70 14.14 -7.77 12.57
N ASN A 71 13.27 -6.86 13.01
CA ASN A 71 13.40 -5.42 12.74
C ASN A 71 13.54 -5.12 11.24
N SER A 72 12.78 -5.83 10.39
CA SER A 72 12.87 -5.76 8.92
C SER A 72 14.28 -6.01 8.36
N ASN A 73 15.13 -6.73 9.10
CA ASN A 73 16.56 -6.92 8.79
C ASN A 73 17.32 -5.60 8.57
N MET A 74 16.88 -4.51 9.22
CA MET A 74 17.56 -3.22 9.13
C MET A 74 18.99 -3.31 9.72
N PRO A 75 19.92 -2.48 9.23
CA PRO A 75 21.26 -2.38 9.81
C PRO A 75 21.23 -2.14 11.31
N GLU A 76 22.30 -2.56 12.00
CA GLU A 76 22.43 -2.34 13.43
C GLU A 76 22.31 -0.84 13.77
N ASN A 77 21.47 -0.52 14.77
CA ASN A 77 21.08 0.83 15.22
C ASN A 77 20.04 1.58 14.38
N ASP A 78 19.61 1.07 13.22
CA ASP A 78 18.49 1.66 12.50
C ASP A 78 17.16 1.27 13.17
N THR A 79 16.24 2.25 13.27
CA THR A 79 14.88 2.08 13.80
C THR A 79 13.86 2.42 12.71
N TYR A 80 12.57 2.16 12.96
CA TYR A 80 11.51 2.52 12.02
C TYR A 80 11.34 4.04 11.80
N THR A 81 11.81 4.86 12.76
CA THR A 81 11.79 6.32 12.68
C THR A 81 13.15 6.92 12.28
N ASP A 82 14.25 6.18 12.41
CA ASP A 82 15.61 6.58 12.02
C ASP A 82 16.31 5.46 11.24
N ASN A 83 16.13 5.46 9.92
CA ASN A 83 16.80 4.54 8.99
C ASN A 83 17.18 5.25 7.68
N ALA A 84 17.84 4.52 6.78
CA ALA A 84 18.27 5.07 5.49
C ALA A 84 17.14 5.78 4.72
N TYR A 85 15.90 5.28 4.77
CA TYR A 85 14.76 5.86 4.05
C TYR A 85 14.20 7.09 4.76
N THR A 86 14.02 7.07 6.08
CA THR A 86 13.49 8.23 6.81
C THR A 86 14.48 9.39 6.79
N ARG A 87 15.78 9.12 6.93
CA ARG A 87 16.85 10.12 6.74
C ARG A 87 16.89 10.68 5.32
N TYR A 88 16.68 9.84 4.30
CA TYR A 88 16.60 10.30 2.92
C TYR A 88 15.40 11.21 2.69
N ILE A 89 14.20 10.80 3.10
CA ILE A 89 12.96 11.61 3.02
C ILE A 89 13.15 12.95 3.75
N LYS A 90 13.70 12.92 4.97
CA LYS A 90 14.05 14.12 5.72
C LYS A 90 14.99 15.04 4.94
N SER A 91 16.03 14.49 4.32
CA SER A 91 17.00 15.29 3.56
C SER A 91 16.43 15.90 2.27
N VAL A 92 15.48 15.22 1.63
CA VAL A 92 14.93 15.63 0.32
C VAL A 92 13.75 16.57 0.48
N ILE A 93 12.79 16.24 1.34
CA ILE A 93 11.54 17.01 1.47
C ILE A 93 11.33 17.62 2.87
N ASN A 94 12.25 17.41 3.81
CA ASN A 94 12.17 17.92 5.19
C ASN A 94 10.96 17.40 5.99
N VAL A 95 10.61 16.13 5.80
CA VAL A 95 9.50 15.45 6.49
C VAL A 95 10.04 14.34 7.41
N GLN A 96 9.42 14.15 8.57
CA GLN A 96 9.78 13.13 9.56
C GLN A 96 8.52 12.37 10.03
N ASN A 97 8.58 11.03 10.06
CA ASN A 97 7.51 10.23 10.64
C ASN A 97 7.60 10.17 12.16
N VAL A 98 6.44 10.10 12.80
CA VAL A 98 6.22 9.83 14.22
C VAL A 98 5.25 8.66 14.33
N ASP A 99 5.75 7.50 14.73
CA ASP A 99 4.93 6.29 14.77
C ASP A 99 4.02 6.33 16.01
N VAL A 100 2.70 6.29 15.81
CA VAL A 100 1.70 6.33 16.91
C VAL A 100 1.30 4.93 17.36
N PHE A 101 1.50 3.93 16.50
CA PHE A 101 1.51 2.53 16.86
C PHE A 101 2.40 1.75 15.88
N GLU A 102 2.96 0.65 16.38
CA GLU A 102 3.78 -0.29 15.64
C GLU A 102 3.23 -1.70 15.88
N ALA A 103 2.92 -2.43 14.81
CA ALA A 103 2.44 -3.80 14.90
C ALA A 103 2.77 -4.59 13.64
N ASN A 104 2.78 -5.92 13.73
CA ASN A 104 2.95 -6.82 12.61
C ASN A 104 1.66 -7.61 12.34
N ASP A 105 1.51 -8.08 11.10
CA ASP A 105 0.48 -9.03 10.68
C ASP A 105 -0.93 -8.65 11.20
N SER A 106 -1.67 -9.62 11.74
CA SER A 106 -3.04 -9.45 12.24
C SER A 106 -3.18 -8.46 13.41
N GLN A 107 -2.10 -8.20 14.15
CA GLN A 107 -2.12 -7.19 15.20
C GLN A 107 -2.17 -5.78 14.60
N TYR A 108 -1.57 -5.57 13.42
CA TYR A 108 -1.68 -4.31 12.69
C TYR A 108 -3.12 -4.06 12.25
N ASP A 109 -3.77 -5.04 11.63
CA ASP A 109 -5.17 -4.93 11.20
C ASP A 109 -6.11 -4.65 12.38
N THR A 110 -5.85 -5.28 13.53
CA THR A 110 -6.60 -5.02 14.78
C THR A 110 -6.44 -3.56 15.23
N ASN A 111 -5.23 -3.01 15.16
CA ASN A 111 -4.96 -1.62 15.54
C ASN A 111 -5.61 -0.64 14.56
N VAL A 112 -5.57 -0.92 13.25
CA VAL A 112 -6.24 -0.13 12.21
C VAL A 112 -7.75 -0.09 12.46
N SER A 113 -8.39 -1.25 12.64
CA SER A 113 -9.81 -1.36 12.98
C SER A 113 -10.18 -0.54 14.24
N MET A 114 -9.30 -0.54 15.25
CA MET A 114 -9.51 0.23 16.47
C MET A 114 -9.45 1.75 16.23
N VAL A 115 -8.44 2.26 15.51
CA VAL A 115 -8.31 3.70 15.25
C VAL A 115 -9.42 4.23 14.34
N ILE A 116 -9.88 3.42 13.38
CA ILE A 116 -11.05 3.73 12.53
C ILE A 116 -12.30 3.86 13.41
N SER A 117 -12.57 2.87 14.26
CA SER A 117 -13.74 2.88 15.17
C SER A 117 -13.72 4.06 16.15
N MET A 118 -12.54 4.46 16.62
CA MET A 118 -12.35 5.60 17.50
C MET A 118 -12.43 6.96 16.78
N GLY A 119 -12.33 6.98 15.45
CA GLY A 119 -12.17 8.21 14.66
C GLY A 119 -10.88 8.97 14.96
N SER A 120 -9.86 8.29 15.48
CA SER A 120 -8.58 8.86 15.91
C SER A 120 -7.45 8.34 15.03
N LEU A 121 -7.56 8.61 13.73
CA LEU A 121 -6.62 8.13 12.73
C LEU A 121 -5.25 8.81 12.87
N PRO A 122 -4.14 8.11 12.57
CA PRO A 122 -2.90 8.78 12.21
C PRO A 122 -3.08 9.55 10.90
N ASP A 123 -2.13 10.45 10.60
CA ASP A 123 -2.10 11.18 9.32
C ASP A 123 -1.94 10.22 8.13
N ILE A 124 -1.20 9.13 8.32
CA ILE A 124 -0.99 8.08 7.31
C ILE A 124 -1.11 6.69 7.95
N MET A 125 -1.83 5.79 7.31
CA MET A 125 -1.86 4.35 7.60
C MET A 125 -2.17 3.54 6.34
N VAL A 126 -1.86 2.25 6.38
CA VAL A 126 -2.27 1.29 5.34
C VAL A 126 -3.56 0.63 5.81
N VAL A 127 -4.50 0.45 4.88
CA VAL A 127 -5.72 -0.34 5.07
C VAL A 127 -5.65 -1.56 4.17
N SER A 128 -6.24 -2.67 4.60
CA SER A 128 -6.03 -3.98 4.01
C SER A 128 -7.14 -4.37 3.03
N SER A 129 -8.20 -3.55 2.92
CA SER A 129 -9.35 -3.85 2.06
C SER A 129 -10.03 -2.62 1.45
N GLN A 130 -10.73 -2.86 0.34
CA GLN A 130 -11.60 -1.87 -0.30
C GLN A 130 -12.72 -1.41 0.65
N ASP A 131 -13.34 -2.35 1.37
CA ASP A 131 -14.42 -2.08 2.32
C ASP A 131 -14.00 -1.08 3.42
N GLU A 132 -12.75 -1.15 3.90
CA GLU A 132 -12.22 -0.17 4.86
C GLU A 132 -12.08 1.22 4.24
N VAL A 133 -11.66 1.32 2.98
CA VAL A 133 -11.63 2.61 2.25
C VAL A 133 -13.05 3.17 2.13
N GLU A 134 -14.02 2.36 1.72
CA GLU A 134 -15.42 2.76 1.60
C GLU A 134 -15.96 3.28 2.94
N GLN A 135 -15.72 2.55 4.03
CA GLN A 135 -16.13 2.96 5.38
C GLN A 135 -15.53 4.31 5.78
N LEU A 136 -14.25 4.54 5.48
CA LEU A 136 -13.55 5.79 5.79
C LEU A 136 -14.09 6.97 4.97
N VAL A 137 -14.40 6.75 3.69
CA VAL A 137 -15.02 7.75 2.81
C VAL A 137 -16.41 8.12 3.31
N GLU A 138 -17.26 7.13 3.58
CA GLU A 138 -18.63 7.34 4.07
C GLU A 138 -18.66 8.05 5.43
N ALA A 139 -17.71 7.74 6.30
CA ALA A 139 -17.57 8.39 7.60
C ALA A 139 -16.94 9.80 7.52
N GLY A 140 -16.42 10.20 6.35
CA GLY A 140 -15.74 11.49 6.16
C GLY A 140 -14.46 11.62 6.98
N LEU A 141 -13.73 10.51 7.17
CA LEU A 141 -12.53 10.45 8.01
C LEU A 141 -11.22 10.62 7.23
N ILE A 142 -11.26 10.63 5.91
CA ILE A 142 -10.09 10.78 5.03
C ILE A 142 -10.25 11.94 4.05
N GLU A 143 -9.13 12.54 3.65
CA GLU A 143 -9.07 13.77 2.86
C GLU A 143 -9.16 13.51 1.35
N ASP A 144 -9.63 14.51 0.60
CA ASP A 144 -9.56 14.51 -0.87
C ASP A 144 -8.11 14.74 -1.32
N LEU A 145 -7.45 13.68 -1.81
CA LEU A 145 -6.05 13.71 -2.25
C LEU A 145 -5.89 14.17 -3.70
N THR A 146 -6.96 14.57 -4.40
CA THR A 146 -6.93 14.84 -5.85
C THR A 146 -5.90 15.90 -6.23
N GLU A 147 -5.84 17.00 -5.47
CA GLU A 147 -4.88 18.09 -5.72
C GLU A 147 -3.43 17.60 -5.48
N SER A 148 -3.19 16.97 -4.33
CA SER A 148 -1.89 16.41 -3.96
C SER A 148 -1.42 15.35 -4.96
N TYR A 149 -2.32 14.47 -5.42
CA TYR A 149 -2.01 13.47 -6.44
C TYR A 149 -1.59 14.12 -7.74
N ASN A 150 -2.32 15.15 -8.21
CA ASN A 150 -2.01 15.80 -9.48
C ASN A 150 -0.68 16.55 -9.45
N ASN A 151 -0.37 17.22 -8.33
CA ASN A 151 0.77 18.10 -8.20
C ASN A 151 2.04 17.38 -7.69
N CYS A 152 1.90 16.44 -6.75
CA CYS A 152 3.02 15.90 -5.98
C CYS A 152 3.41 14.47 -6.35
N ILE A 153 2.73 13.82 -7.31
CA ILE A 153 3.17 12.52 -7.83
C ILE A 153 4.35 12.71 -8.80
N SER A 154 5.43 11.96 -8.59
CA SER A 154 6.56 11.98 -9.53
C SER A 154 6.23 11.26 -10.84
N ASP A 155 6.91 11.62 -11.93
CA ASP A 155 6.77 10.96 -13.25
C ASP A 155 6.93 9.44 -13.19
N ARG A 156 7.80 8.95 -12.29
CA ARG A 156 8.02 7.51 -12.11
C ARG A 156 6.78 6.83 -11.54
N ILE A 157 6.21 7.39 -10.47
CA ILE A 157 5.01 6.82 -9.84
C ILE A 157 3.80 6.97 -10.76
N ARG A 158 3.70 8.09 -11.50
CA ARG A 158 2.65 8.27 -12.52
C ARG A 158 2.70 7.16 -13.58
N LYS A 159 3.88 6.89 -14.16
CA LYS A 159 4.08 5.79 -15.12
C LYS A 159 3.78 4.42 -14.53
N MET A 160 4.07 4.23 -13.25
CA MET A 160 3.77 2.99 -12.55
C MET A 160 2.25 2.79 -12.47
N TYR A 161 1.47 3.80 -12.05
CA TYR A 161 0.01 3.71 -12.07
C TYR A 161 -0.56 3.56 -13.48
N GLU A 162 -0.05 4.32 -14.46
CA GLU A 162 -0.48 4.22 -15.87
C GLU A 162 -0.29 2.82 -16.46
N SER A 163 0.68 2.04 -15.97
CA SER A 163 0.90 0.66 -16.43
C SER A 163 -0.21 -0.33 -16.05
N TYR A 164 -1.08 0.01 -15.09
CA TYR A 164 -2.26 -0.78 -14.73
C TYR A 164 -3.54 -0.33 -15.46
N GLY A 165 -3.45 0.71 -16.30
CA GLY A 165 -4.63 1.36 -16.87
C GLY A 165 -5.42 2.16 -15.82
N ASP A 166 -6.72 2.30 -16.02
CA ASP A 166 -7.58 3.13 -15.16
C ASP A 166 -8.06 2.39 -13.89
N SER A 167 -8.06 1.05 -13.90
CA SER A 167 -8.67 0.22 -12.85
C SER A 167 -8.11 0.49 -11.45
N LEU A 168 -6.79 0.62 -11.35
CA LEU A 168 -6.11 0.86 -10.06
C LEU A 168 -6.52 2.21 -9.45
N LYS A 169 -6.69 3.23 -10.29
CA LYS A 169 -7.12 4.57 -9.85
C LYS A 169 -8.62 4.59 -9.55
N ASP A 170 -9.42 3.88 -10.33
CA ASP A 170 -10.87 3.80 -10.14
C ASP A 170 -11.22 3.20 -8.77
N MET A 171 -10.45 2.21 -8.29
CA MET A 171 -10.63 1.61 -6.96
C MET A 171 -10.58 2.62 -5.81
N VAL A 172 -9.81 3.70 -5.95
CA VAL A 172 -9.65 4.71 -4.89
C VAL A 172 -10.38 6.02 -5.18
N THR A 173 -11.18 6.06 -6.26
CA THR A 173 -11.87 7.27 -6.71
C THR A 173 -13.36 7.23 -6.38
N TYR A 174 -13.82 8.19 -5.57
CA TYR A 174 -15.20 8.31 -5.12
C TYR A 174 -15.74 9.69 -5.48
N ASP A 175 -16.87 9.76 -6.19
CA ASP A 175 -17.47 11.02 -6.66
C ASP A 175 -16.47 11.94 -7.39
N GLY A 176 -15.52 11.35 -8.14
CA GLY A 176 -14.47 12.06 -8.87
C GLY A 176 -13.29 12.52 -8.02
N LYS A 177 -13.22 12.14 -6.74
CA LYS A 177 -12.15 12.47 -5.81
C LYS A 177 -11.30 11.26 -5.51
N ILE A 178 -9.97 11.44 -5.50
CA ILE A 178 -9.02 10.41 -5.11
C ILE A 178 -8.95 10.39 -3.60
N MET A 179 -9.47 9.34 -2.96
CA MET A 179 -9.60 9.27 -1.49
C MET A 179 -8.49 8.44 -0.83
N ALA A 180 -7.75 7.64 -1.61
CA ALA A 180 -6.61 6.86 -1.13
C ALA A 180 -5.52 6.75 -2.21
N LEU A 181 -4.34 6.26 -1.82
CA LEU A 181 -3.28 5.90 -2.77
C LEU A 181 -3.22 4.38 -2.88
N PRO A 182 -3.43 3.80 -4.08
CA PRO A 182 -3.46 2.36 -4.25
C PRO A 182 -2.04 1.79 -4.21
N GLU A 183 -1.90 0.60 -3.64
CA GLU A 183 -0.64 -0.15 -3.72
C GLU A 183 -0.49 -0.80 -5.11
N THR A 184 0.71 -0.70 -5.68
CA THR A 184 1.07 -1.36 -6.93
C THR A 184 1.90 -2.60 -6.65
N ASN A 185 1.60 -3.70 -7.32
CA ASN A 185 2.40 -4.90 -7.25
C ASN A 185 3.44 -4.97 -8.37
N ILE A 186 4.71 -4.77 -8.01
CA ILE A 186 5.83 -4.78 -8.96
C ILE A 186 6.64 -6.09 -8.93
N THR A 187 6.24 -7.07 -8.10
CA THR A 187 7.01 -8.28 -7.82
C THR A 187 6.43 -9.53 -8.45
N ASP A 188 5.12 -9.54 -8.71
CA ASP A 188 4.45 -10.75 -9.13
C ASP A 188 4.65 -11.00 -10.63
N GLY A 189 5.19 -12.19 -10.93
CA GLY A 189 5.37 -12.70 -12.28
C GLY A 189 4.62 -14.03 -12.44
N PRO A 190 4.58 -14.59 -13.66
CA PRO A 190 3.99 -15.91 -13.86
C PRO A 190 4.72 -16.97 -13.01
N ASN A 191 3.99 -17.91 -12.40
CA ASN A 191 4.61 -19.08 -11.77
C ASN A 191 5.50 -19.80 -12.78
N LEU A 192 6.70 -20.17 -12.32
CA LEU A 192 7.67 -20.93 -13.09
C LEU A 192 7.72 -22.37 -12.60
N VAL A 193 7.88 -23.31 -13.53
CA VAL A 193 8.14 -24.71 -13.18
C VAL A 193 9.64 -24.90 -13.01
N TRP A 194 10.05 -25.30 -11.81
CA TRP A 194 11.45 -25.58 -11.48
C TRP A 194 11.69 -27.09 -11.42
N LEU A 195 12.53 -27.61 -12.31
CA LEU A 195 12.87 -29.04 -12.36
C LEU A 195 14.32 -29.29 -11.95
N ARG A 196 14.56 -30.43 -11.30
CA ARG A 196 15.89 -30.89 -10.90
C ARG A 196 16.71 -31.33 -12.10
N LYS A 197 17.51 -30.41 -12.64
CA LYS A 197 18.37 -30.68 -13.81
C LYS A 197 19.29 -31.88 -13.63
N ASP A 198 19.86 -32.05 -12.44
CA ASP A 198 20.73 -33.17 -12.11
C ASP A 198 19.99 -34.52 -12.11
N TRP A 199 18.70 -34.54 -11.76
CA TRP A 199 17.87 -35.74 -11.87
C TRP A 199 17.51 -36.04 -13.32
N MET A 200 17.20 -35.00 -14.10
CA MET A 200 16.98 -35.15 -15.54
C MET A 200 18.21 -35.73 -16.23
N ASP A 201 19.40 -35.27 -15.89
CA ASP A 201 20.66 -35.77 -16.47
C ASP A 201 20.93 -37.24 -16.13
N LYS A 202 20.69 -37.66 -14.88
CA LYS A 202 20.82 -39.08 -14.48
C LYS A 202 19.88 -39.99 -15.25
N LEU A 203 18.69 -39.50 -15.58
CA LEU A 203 17.63 -40.26 -16.25
C LEU A 203 17.65 -40.08 -17.78
N GLY A 204 18.52 -39.22 -18.31
CA GLY A 204 18.59 -38.92 -19.74
C GLY A 204 17.36 -38.19 -20.28
N LEU A 205 16.68 -37.39 -19.45
CA LEU A 205 15.47 -36.64 -19.81
C LEU A 205 15.82 -35.29 -20.44
N SER A 206 15.10 -34.91 -21.49
CA SER A 206 15.21 -33.61 -22.15
C SER A 206 14.42 -32.51 -21.41
N GLU A 207 14.72 -31.25 -21.72
CA GLU A 207 13.92 -30.12 -21.25
C GLU A 207 12.44 -30.23 -21.69
N PRO A 208 11.47 -29.84 -20.83
CA PRO A 208 10.06 -29.91 -21.18
C PRO A 208 9.65 -28.76 -22.12
N HIS A 209 8.74 -29.05 -23.04
CA HIS A 209 8.09 -28.04 -23.90
C HIS A 209 6.58 -27.96 -23.69
N THR A 210 6.00 -28.96 -23.02
CA THR A 210 4.56 -29.08 -22.76
C THR A 210 4.29 -29.51 -21.31
N ILE A 211 3.05 -29.33 -20.84
CA ILE A 211 2.62 -29.87 -19.53
C ILE A 211 2.74 -31.39 -19.50
N ASP A 212 2.48 -32.09 -20.60
CA ASP A 212 2.64 -33.54 -20.68
C ASP A 212 4.11 -33.96 -20.47
N ASP A 213 5.08 -33.19 -20.98
CA ASP A 213 6.50 -33.44 -20.70
C ASP A 213 6.81 -33.30 -19.22
N VAL A 214 6.27 -32.25 -18.57
CA VAL A 214 6.44 -32.04 -17.11
C VAL A 214 5.86 -33.22 -16.34
N VAL A 215 4.64 -33.67 -16.68
CA VAL A 215 4.00 -34.84 -16.04
C VAL A 215 4.84 -36.09 -16.23
N ASN A 216 5.40 -36.30 -17.43
CA ASN A 216 6.26 -37.44 -17.72
C ASN A 216 7.58 -37.40 -16.92
N ILE A 217 8.22 -36.23 -16.81
CA ILE A 217 9.44 -36.04 -16.00
C ILE A 217 9.14 -36.33 -14.52
N VAL A 218 8.06 -35.77 -13.97
CA VAL A 218 7.63 -35.97 -12.58
C VAL A 218 7.37 -37.45 -12.30
N LYS A 219 6.73 -38.18 -13.23
CA LYS A 219 6.54 -39.64 -13.11
C LYS A 219 7.86 -40.40 -13.03
N HIS A 220 8.83 -40.07 -13.89
CA HIS A 220 10.16 -40.69 -13.88
C HIS A 220 10.94 -40.37 -12.60
N PHE A 221 10.83 -39.16 -12.06
CA PHE A 221 11.43 -38.83 -10.76
C PHE A 221 10.92 -39.75 -9.65
N ILE A 222 9.61 -40.02 -9.64
CA ILE A 222 8.99 -40.87 -8.61
C ILE A 222 9.35 -42.35 -8.82
N SER A 223 9.30 -42.85 -10.06
CA SER A 223 9.50 -44.29 -10.33
C SER A 223 10.96 -44.74 -10.28
N GLU A 224 11.88 -43.90 -10.77
CA GLU A 224 13.30 -44.27 -10.91
C GLU A 224 14.16 -43.77 -9.73
N ASP A 225 13.59 -42.98 -8.82
CA ASP A 225 14.23 -42.48 -7.61
C ASP A 225 15.68 -41.99 -7.80
N PRO A 226 15.95 -41.00 -8.68
CA PRO A 226 17.29 -40.50 -8.96
C PRO A 226 17.97 -39.85 -7.74
N GLY A 227 17.19 -39.57 -6.68
CA GLY A 227 17.63 -39.08 -5.38
C GLY A 227 18.02 -40.17 -4.39
N ASN A 228 17.67 -41.44 -4.64
CA ASN A 228 17.79 -42.56 -3.70
C ASN A 228 17.07 -42.30 -2.36
N ASN A 229 15.86 -41.75 -2.41
CA ASN A 229 15.05 -41.47 -1.23
C ASN A 229 14.35 -42.74 -0.68
N GLY A 230 14.29 -43.82 -1.47
CA GLY A 230 13.70 -45.09 -1.09
C GLY A 230 12.18 -45.05 -0.96
N VAL A 231 11.63 -46.00 -0.21
CA VAL A 231 10.20 -46.13 0.07
C VAL A 231 9.93 -46.06 1.57
N ASP A 232 8.73 -45.65 1.95
CA ASP A 232 8.27 -45.71 3.33
C ASP A 232 7.91 -47.15 3.77
N ALA A 233 7.51 -47.31 5.04
CA ALA A 233 7.15 -48.61 5.61
C ALA A 233 5.94 -49.29 4.93
N SER A 234 5.13 -48.54 4.17
CA SER A 234 3.98 -49.05 3.40
C SER A 234 4.34 -49.43 1.96
N GLY A 235 5.59 -49.15 1.54
CA GLY A 235 6.07 -49.38 0.18
C GLY A 235 5.81 -48.21 -0.79
N LYS A 236 5.39 -47.04 -0.29
CA LYS A 236 5.18 -45.85 -1.11
C LYS A 236 6.51 -45.13 -1.36
N PRO A 237 6.80 -44.64 -2.59
CA PRO A 237 7.99 -43.85 -2.87
C PRO A 237 8.10 -42.60 -1.97
N ASN A 238 9.28 -42.35 -1.41
CA ASN A 238 9.59 -41.13 -0.66
C ASN A 238 9.94 -39.94 -1.58
N THR A 239 10.22 -40.19 -2.85
CA THR A 239 10.52 -39.13 -3.82
C THR A 239 9.28 -38.30 -4.14
N VAL A 240 9.34 -37.02 -3.77
CA VAL A 240 8.35 -36.02 -4.18
C VAL A 240 8.70 -35.55 -5.59
N GLY A 241 7.83 -35.87 -6.56
CA GLY A 241 8.06 -35.50 -7.97
C GLY A 241 7.78 -34.02 -8.26
N LEU A 242 6.69 -33.47 -7.71
CA LEU A 242 6.34 -32.05 -7.76
C LEU A 242 5.84 -31.63 -6.38
N ALA A 243 6.42 -30.57 -5.82
CA ALA A 243 5.93 -29.98 -4.58
C ALA A 243 4.72 -29.10 -4.90
N VAL A 244 3.62 -29.31 -4.17
CA VAL A 244 2.35 -28.62 -4.38
C VAL A 244 1.77 -28.25 -3.01
N ASP A 245 1.21 -27.05 -2.91
CA ASP A 245 0.47 -26.63 -1.74
C ASP A 245 -0.81 -27.47 -1.56
N THR A 246 -1.21 -27.73 -0.31
CA THR A 246 -2.41 -28.51 -0.02
C THR A 246 -3.71 -27.81 -0.40
N ASP A 247 -3.71 -26.49 -0.52
CA ASP A 247 -4.87 -25.71 -0.97
C ASP A 247 -5.10 -25.84 -2.48
N VAL A 248 -4.09 -26.30 -3.23
CA VAL A 248 -4.10 -26.62 -4.68
C VAL A 248 -4.30 -25.41 -5.60
N THR A 249 -5.17 -24.47 -5.24
CA THR A 249 -5.52 -23.27 -5.98
C THR A 249 -5.53 -22.08 -5.04
N GLY A 250 -5.04 -20.94 -5.52
CA GLY A 250 -5.04 -19.69 -4.78
C GLY A 250 -6.45 -19.16 -4.60
N GLU A 251 -6.57 -18.01 -3.95
CA GLU A 251 -7.83 -17.28 -3.95
C GLU A 251 -8.02 -16.55 -5.30
N CYS A 252 -8.49 -15.30 -5.30
CA CYS A 252 -8.77 -14.57 -6.52
C CYS A 252 -7.48 -14.10 -7.22
N GLY A 253 -7.04 -14.78 -8.28
CA GLY A 253 -6.06 -14.26 -9.24
C GLY A 253 -4.59 -14.29 -8.82
N TYR A 254 -4.26 -14.81 -7.64
CA TYR A 254 -2.88 -14.87 -7.16
C TYR A 254 -2.23 -16.22 -7.45
N SER A 255 -1.28 -16.18 -8.37
CA SER A 255 -0.33 -17.25 -8.62
C SER A 255 0.71 -17.28 -7.49
N SER A 256 0.36 -17.88 -6.34
CA SER A 256 1.31 -18.02 -5.23
C SER A 256 2.18 -19.28 -5.37
N GLU A 257 3.24 -19.35 -4.57
CA GLU A 257 4.21 -20.44 -4.62
C GLU A 257 3.53 -21.80 -4.43
N PHE A 258 3.94 -22.80 -5.23
CA PHE A 258 3.47 -24.19 -5.17
C PHE A 258 1.98 -24.44 -5.49
N LEU A 259 1.21 -23.45 -5.93
CA LEU A 259 -0.15 -23.66 -6.40
C LEU A 259 -0.23 -24.12 -7.87
N LEU A 260 -1.37 -24.71 -8.25
CA LEU A 260 -1.62 -25.28 -9.58
C LEU A 260 -2.53 -24.44 -10.48
N ASP A 261 -2.82 -23.18 -10.14
CA ASP A 261 -3.72 -22.30 -10.91
C ASP A 261 -3.34 -22.23 -12.40
N ILE A 262 -2.04 -22.13 -12.72
CA ILE A 262 -1.56 -22.14 -14.12
C ILE A 262 -1.86 -23.46 -14.83
N ILE A 263 -1.77 -24.59 -14.12
CA ILE A 263 -2.12 -25.89 -14.70
C ILE A 263 -3.61 -25.93 -15.02
N PHE A 264 -4.49 -25.47 -14.12
CA PHE A 264 -5.92 -25.37 -14.40
C PHE A 264 -6.23 -24.44 -15.57
N ALA A 265 -5.55 -23.30 -15.65
CA ALA A 265 -5.70 -22.36 -16.75
C ALA A 265 -5.32 -22.96 -18.11
N CYS A 266 -4.34 -23.88 -18.17
CA CYS A 266 -4.03 -24.63 -19.39
C CYS A 266 -5.21 -25.49 -19.88
N PHE A 267 -6.15 -25.84 -19.02
CA PHE A 267 -7.38 -26.58 -19.35
C PHE A 267 -8.62 -25.68 -19.41
N GLY A 268 -8.47 -24.36 -19.32
CA GLY A 268 -9.59 -23.41 -19.33
C GLY A 268 -10.39 -23.36 -18.02
N ALA A 269 -9.85 -23.90 -16.93
CA ALA A 269 -10.47 -23.83 -15.62
C ALA A 269 -9.84 -22.69 -14.79
N TYR A 270 -10.67 -21.91 -14.11
CA TYR A 270 -10.23 -20.75 -13.31
C TYR A 270 -10.82 -20.82 -11.90
N PRO A 271 -10.30 -21.72 -11.04
CA PRO A 271 -10.88 -21.97 -9.73
C PRO A 271 -10.94 -20.69 -8.88
N LYS A 272 -12.05 -20.52 -8.13
CA LYS A 272 -12.32 -19.41 -7.21
C LYS A 272 -12.31 -18.02 -7.84
N GLN A 273 -12.32 -17.92 -9.16
CA GLN A 273 -12.35 -16.65 -9.87
C GLN A 273 -13.72 -16.39 -10.49
N TRP A 274 -14.15 -15.13 -10.50
CA TRP A 274 -15.26 -14.68 -11.34
C TRP A 274 -14.69 -14.26 -12.69
N ILE A 275 -15.13 -14.92 -13.74
CA ILE A 275 -14.67 -14.65 -15.11
C ILE A 275 -15.86 -14.22 -15.95
N MET A 276 -15.60 -13.44 -16.99
CA MET A 276 -16.58 -13.16 -18.03
C MET A 276 -16.49 -14.24 -19.09
N ASN A 277 -17.60 -14.93 -19.37
CA ASN A 277 -17.65 -15.93 -20.44
C ASN A 277 -17.76 -15.28 -21.83
N ASP A 278 -17.73 -16.10 -22.88
CA ASP A 278 -17.85 -15.66 -24.28
C ASP A 278 -19.18 -14.94 -24.58
N ASP A 279 -20.23 -15.19 -23.78
CA ASP A 279 -21.54 -14.56 -23.88
C ASP A 279 -21.63 -13.21 -23.14
N GLY A 280 -20.55 -12.81 -22.45
CA GLY A 280 -20.48 -11.56 -21.67
C GLY A 280 -21.12 -11.65 -20.28
N GLU A 281 -21.41 -12.85 -19.79
CA GLU A 281 -21.95 -13.09 -18.45
C GLU A 281 -20.83 -13.35 -17.44
N ILE A 282 -21.00 -12.84 -16.21
CA ILE A 282 -20.10 -13.13 -15.10
C ILE A 282 -20.45 -14.52 -14.55
N VAL A 283 -19.50 -15.44 -14.63
CA VAL A 283 -19.64 -16.83 -14.19
C VAL A 283 -18.53 -17.20 -13.22
N TYR A 284 -18.80 -18.19 -12.36
CA TYR A 284 -17.84 -18.67 -11.39
C TYR A 284 -16.93 -19.73 -12.03
N GLY A 285 -15.65 -19.43 -12.20
CA GLY A 285 -14.69 -20.21 -12.97
C GLY A 285 -14.36 -21.60 -12.43
N SER A 286 -14.79 -21.93 -11.22
CA SER A 286 -14.73 -23.30 -10.69
C SER A 286 -15.80 -24.25 -11.25
N VAL A 287 -16.86 -23.72 -11.86
CA VAL A 287 -18.00 -24.53 -12.35
C VAL A 287 -18.20 -24.46 -13.86
N THR A 288 -17.31 -23.75 -14.56
CA THR A 288 -17.24 -23.65 -16.02
C THR A 288 -16.23 -24.66 -16.56
#